data_AF-X0V7J1-F1
#
_entry.id   AF-X0V7J1-F1
#
_cell.length_a   1.000
_cell.length_b   1.000
_cell.length_c   1.000
_cell.angle_alpha   90.00
_cell.angle_beta   90.00
_cell.angle_gamma   90.00
#
_symmetry.space_group_name_H-M   'P 1'
#
loop_
_entity.id
_entity.type
_entity.pdbx_description
1 polymer ?
#
loop_
_entity_poly.entity_id
_entity_poly.type
_entity_poly.pdbx_seq_one_letter_code
_entity_poly.pdbx_strand_id
1 'polypeptide(L)' 'VYFTDVDGLVFKRFEIRQMEPYSLQASAYGEKIDRQRHELGAGVKAITRHMLEVGEDEDGYRVQVLLDI' A
#
# COMPACT_ATOMS: atom_id res chain seq x y z
N VAL A 1 -0.87 2.07 6.03
CA VAL A 1 -1.10 3.10 7.04
C VAL A 1 -1.23 2.45 8.40
N TYR A 2 -2.37 1.85 8.79
CA TYR A 2 -2.55 1.25 10.12
C TYR A 2 -1.42 0.33 10.62
N PHE A 3 -1.08 -0.74 9.90
CA PHE A 3 -0.02 -1.67 10.34
C PHE A 3 1.39 -1.04 10.41
N THR A 4 1.63 0.00 9.62
CA THR A 4 2.89 0.74 9.66
C THR A 4 2.93 1.68 10.86
N ASP A 5 1.81 2.36 11.14
CA ASP A 5 1.73 3.38 12.18
C ASP A 5 1.57 2.77 13.58
N VAL A 6 0.81 1.67 13.68
CA VAL A 6 0.50 1.01 14.96
C VAL A 6 1.51 -0.07 15.29
N ASP A 7 1.85 -0.94 14.32
CA ASP A 7 2.72 -2.09 14.58
C ASP A 7 4.18 -1.85 14.14
N GLY A 8 4.47 -0.69 13.54
CA GLY A 8 5.81 -0.37 13.06
C GLY A 8 6.29 -1.29 11.95
N LEU A 9 5.39 -1.82 11.11
CA LEU A 9 5.72 -2.75 10.03
C LEU A 9 5.88 -2.02 8.69
N VAL A 10 6.96 -2.33 7.98
CA VAL A 10 7.20 -1.92 6.59
C VAL A 10 7.09 -3.13 5.68
N PHE A 11 6.33 -3.00 4.60
CA PHE A 11 6.04 -4.08 3.66
C PHE A 11 6.71 -3.83 2.32
N LYS A 12 7.32 -4.89 1.75
CA LYS A 12 8.00 -4.84 0.45
C LYS A 12 7.24 -5.60 -0.63
N ARG A 13 6.43 -6.60 -0.26
CA ARG A 13 5.75 -7.48 -1.20
C ARG A 13 4.32 -7.72 -0.78
N PHE A 14 3.42 -7.73 -1.75
CA PHE A 14 2.01 -8.04 -1.59
C PHE A 14 1.63 -9.15 -2.56
N GLU A 15 0.87 -10.12 -2.09
CA GLU A 15 0.31 -11.19 -2.91
C GLU A 15 -1.20 -11.22 -2.73
N ILE A 16 -1.93 -10.93 -3.81
CA ILE A 16 -3.40 -11.00 -3.82
C ILE A 16 -3.78 -12.47 -3.97
N ARG A 17 -4.53 -13.00 -3.01
CA ARG A 17 -5.00 -14.39 -3.03
C ARG A 17 -6.40 -14.51 -3.62
N GLN A 18 -7.26 -13.52 -3.35
CA GLN A 18 -8.63 -13.50 -3.85
C GLN A 18 -9.06 -12.05 -4.05
N MET A 19 -9.73 -11.79 -5.18
CA MET A 19 -10.32 -10.50 -5.50
C MET A 19 -11.72 -10.72 -6.06
N GLU A 20 -12.70 -10.18 -5.37
CA GLU A 20 -14.11 -10.11 -5.74
C GLU A 20 -14.56 -8.65 -5.74
N PRO A 21 -15.72 -8.29 -6.34
CA PRO A 21 -16.11 -6.89 -6.54
C PRO A 21 -16.05 -6.00 -5.29
N TYR A 22 -16.27 -6.58 -4.10
CA TYR A 22 -16.25 -5.85 -2.83
C TYR A 22 -15.42 -6.54 -1.74
N SER A 23 -14.57 -7.50 -2.12
CA SER A 23 -13.73 -8.25 -1.17
C SER A 23 -12.34 -8.45 -1.76
N LEU A 24 -11.32 -8.15 -0.96
CA LEU A 24 -9.92 -8.38 -1.31
C LEU A 24 -9.24 -9.12 -0.17
N GLN A 25 -8.64 -10.27 -0.48
CA GLN A 25 -7.76 -10.98 0.43
C GLN A 25 -6.34 -10.96 -0.12
N ALA A 26 -5.40 -10.44 0.67
CA ALA A 26 -4.00 -10.37 0.31
C ALA A 26 -3.08 -10.72 1.49
N SER A 27 -1.89 -11.23 1.18
CA SER A 27 -0.79 -11.38 2.13
C SER A 27 0.23 -10.28 1.89
N ALA A 28 0.54 -9.53 2.94
CA ALA A 28 1.59 -8.51 2.94
C ALA A 28 2.83 -9.07 3.67
N TYR A 29 4.00 -8.98 3.03
CA TYR A 29 5.26 -9.47 3.55
C TYR A 29 6.20 -8.30 3.82
N GLY A 30 6.79 -8.30 5.01
CA GLY A 30 7.55 -7.17 5.52
C GLY A 30 8.30 -7.50 6.79
N GLU A 31 8.89 -6.47 7.39
CA GLU A 31 9.62 -6.54 8.65
C GLU A 31 9.30 -5.34 9.53
N LYS A 32 9.73 -5.39 10.80
CA LYS A 32 9.66 -4.21 11.66
C LYS A 32 10.61 -3.14 11.15
N ILE A 33 10.20 -1.89 11.32
CA ILE A 33 11.01 -0.73 10.99
C ILE A 33 12.30 -0.77 11.82
N ASP A 34 13.43 -0.85 11.11
CA ASP A 34 14.76 -0.62 11.64
C ASP A 34 15.30 0.71 11.10
N ARG A 35 15.46 1.70 11.97
CA ARG A 35 15.92 3.06 11.60
C ARG A 35 17.40 3.12 11.20
N GLN A 36 18.19 2.09 11.48
CA GLN A 36 19.60 2.01 11.04
C GLN A 36 19.73 1.45 9.63
N ARG A 37 18.76 0.63 9.21
CA ARG A 37 18.75 -0.04 7.90
C ARG A 37 17.80 0.61 6.90
N HIS A 38 16.70 1.20 7.36
CA HIS A 38 15.65 1.76 6.50
C HIS A 38 15.71 3.29 6.48
N GLU A 39 15.95 3.85 5.29
CA GLU A 39 15.73 5.28 5.03
C GLU A 39 14.23 5.55 4.88
N LEU A 40 13.59 5.97 5.97
CA LEU A 40 12.18 6.33 5.96
C LEU A 40 12.01 7.76 5.44
N GLY A 41 11.21 7.92 4.39
CA GLY A 41 10.72 9.22 3.93
C GLY A 41 9.58 9.76 4.80
N ALA A 42 8.84 10.76 4.30
CA ALA A 42 7.66 11.27 4.96
C ALA A 42 6.61 10.15 5.17
N GLY A 43 6.08 10.06 6.40
CA GLY A 43 5.02 9.10 6.72
C GLY A 43 3.72 9.48 6.03
N VAL A 44 3.03 8.51 5.45
CA VAL A 44 1.71 8.74 4.85
C VAL A 44 0.68 8.95 5.95
N LYS A 45 0.08 10.14 6.03
CA LYS A 45 -0.96 10.48 7.01
C LYS A 45 -2.32 9.88 6.65
N ALA A 46 -2.66 9.87 5.36
CA ALA A 46 -3.95 9.35 4.90
C ALA A 46 -3.91 8.92 3.42
N ILE A 47 -4.77 7.96 3.08
CA ILE A 47 -5.10 7.64 1.68
C ILE A 47 -6.40 8.35 1.36
N THR A 48 -6.41 9.24 0.38
CA THR A 48 -7.62 9.97 -0.02
C THR A 48 -8.18 9.41 -1.32
N ARG A 49 -9.50 9.54 -1.51
CA ARG A 49 -10.14 9.25 -2.81
C ARG A 49 -9.97 10.39 -3.82
N HIS A 50 -9.33 11.49 -3.44
CA HIS A 50 -9.05 12.57 -4.37
C HIS A 50 -8.06 12.05 -5.40
N MET A 51 -8.48 11.99 -6.67
CA MET A 51 -7.72 11.44 -7.80
C MET A 51 -7.47 9.91 -7.75
N LEU A 52 -8.37 9.14 -7.13
CA LEU A 52 -8.38 7.69 -7.33
C LEU A 52 -8.78 7.40 -8.79
N GLU A 53 -7.87 6.79 -9.53
CA GLU A 53 -8.10 6.35 -10.90
C GLU A 53 -7.81 4.85 -11.00
N VAL A 54 -8.73 4.12 -11.60
CA VAL A 54 -8.58 2.70 -11.89
C VAL A 54 -8.93 2.53 -13.36
N GLY A 55 -7.96 2.08 -14.14
CA GLY A 55 -8.09 1.91 -15.58
C GLY A 55 -7.41 0.64 -16.06
N GLU A 56 -7.75 0.26 -17.28
CA GLU A 56 -7.08 -0.80 -18.02
C GLU A 56 -6.33 -0.13 -19.17
N ASP A 57 -5.04 -0.43 -19.32
CA ASP A 57 -4.21 0.01 -20.44
C ASP A 57 -3.70 -1.22 -21.23
N GLU A 58 -2.92 -0.98 -22.29
CA GLU A 58 -2.40 -2.06 -23.14
C GLU A 58 -1.48 -3.05 -22.39
N ASP A 59 -0.97 -2.65 -21.22
CA ASP A 59 -0.06 -3.43 -20.37
C ASP A 59 -0.76 -4.08 -19.16
N GLY A 60 -2.07 -3.85 -18.98
CA GLY A 60 -2.91 -4.50 -17.97
C GLY A 60 -3.71 -3.49 -17.13
N TYR A 61 -3.76 -3.70 -15.81
CA TYR A 61 -4.52 -2.83 -14.90
C TYR A 61 -3.62 -1.81 -14.22
N ARG A 62 -4.02 -0.53 -14.28
CA ARG A 62 -3.34 0.58 -13.62
C ARG A 62 -4.24 1.21 -12.56
N VAL A 63 -3.67 1.44 -11.37
CA VAL A 63 -4.33 2.16 -10.28
C VAL A 63 -3.46 3.33 -9.84
N GLN A 64 -4.05 4.51 -9.73
CA GLN A 64 -3.42 5.71 -9.19
C GLN A 64 -4.15 6.14 -7.92
N VAL A 65 -3.37 6.43 -6.88
CA VAL A 65 -3.88 6.89 -5.58
C VAL A 65 -3.03 8.06 -5.11
N LEU A 66 -3.68 9.10 -4.60
CA LEU A 66 -3.00 10.22 -3.98
C LEU A 66 -2.84 9.97 -2.48
N LEU A 67 -1.59 10.06 -2.01
CA LEU A 67 -1.23 9.92 -0.61
C LEU A 67 -1.04 11.31 -0.01
N ASP A 68 -1.65 11.54 1.15
CA ASP A 68 -1.38 12.72 1.98
C ASP A 68 -0.22 12.40 2.93
N ILE A 69 0.77 13.29 3.02
CA ILE A 69 2.06 13.13 3.73
C ILE A 69 2.21 14.15 4.86
#